data_AF-A0A7S1RUY2-F1
#
_entry.id   AF-A0A7S1RUY2-F1
#
_cell.length_a   1.000
_cell.length_b   1.000
_cell.length_c   1.000
_cell.angle_alpha   90.00
_cell.angle_beta   90.00
_cell.angle_gamma   90.00
#
_symmetry.space_group_name_H-M   'P 1'
#
loop_
_entity.id
_entity.type
_entity.pdbx_description
1 polymer ?
#
loop_
_entity_poly.entity_id
_entity_poly.type
_entity_poly.pdbx_seq_one_letter_code
_entity_poly.pdbx_strand_id
1 'polypeptide(L)'
;GTGYDAVTSDEEGRTGGRRGGGQQLSLLGYNPDNVSLPPRKEELSLAEIAALPRGVEPSTDLRALDALPEEQAEAQRLVVDLLWADPRGKTGYGPSFRVRKGCYIFGPDVSAAFLKKNGLRLLVRSHEVKAAGYEWTHPAVITVFSAPNYLGHARNKGAVVRLSRSAESGHLEPSFITYEATEATAYIAA
;
A
#
# COMPACT_ATOMS: atom_id res chain seq x y z
N GLY A 1 0.35 -28.20 -3.74
CA GLY A 1 -0.72 -28.04 -4.73
C GLY A 1 -1.43 -26.74 -4.48
N THR A 2 -1.17 -25.73 -5.29
CA THR A 2 -1.92 -24.46 -5.34
C THR A 2 -1.91 -24.04 -6.81
N GLY A 3 -2.87 -24.55 -7.57
CA GLY A 3 -3.08 -24.17 -8.97
C GLY A 3 -3.98 -22.93 -9.02
N TYR A 4 -3.54 -21.93 -9.77
CA TYR A 4 -4.40 -20.89 -10.32
C TYR A 4 -4.23 -20.94 -11.83
N ASP A 5 -5.00 -21.79 -12.48
CA ASP A 5 -5.14 -21.78 -13.94
C ASP A 5 -6.11 -20.66 -14.33
N ALA A 6 -5.63 -19.78 -15.21
CA ALA A 6 -6.43 -18.76 -15.85
C ALA A 6 -7.31 -19.41 -16.92
N VAL A 7 -8.63 -19.24 -16.82
CA VAL A 7 -9.55 -19.55 -17.92
C VAL A 7 -9.71 -18.28 -18.75
N THR A 8 -9.15 -18.29 -19.96
CA THR A 8 -9.45 -17.35 -21.04
C THR A 8 -10.57 -17.91 -21.91
N SER A 9 -11.56 -17.10 -22.24
CA SER A 9 -12.38 -17.30 -23.45
C SER A 9 -12.83 -15.93 -23.97
N ASP A 10 -12.29 -15.57 -25.14
CA ASP A 10 -12.84 -14.62 -26.11
C ASP A 10 -14.27 -15.07 -26.51
N GLU A 11 -15.20 -14.34 -27.14
CA GLU A 11 -15.24 -13.25 -28.13
C GLU A 11 -16.77 -12.93 -28.27
N GLU A 12 -17.33 -11.71 -28.43
CA GLU A 12 -17.64 -11.05 -29.73
C GLU A 12 -18.57 -9.81 -29.50
N GLY A 13 -18.22 -8.70 -30.15
CA GLY A 13 -19.11 -7.83 -30.96
C GLY A 13 -20.34 -7.09 -30.39
N ARG A 14 -20.24 -5.74 -30.27
CA ARG A 14 -21.19 -4.79 -30.92
C ARG A 14 -20.78 -3.31 -30.85
N THR A 15 -21.07 -2.61 -31.93
CA THR A 15 -20.80 -1.21 -32.31
C THR A 15 -21.70 -0.17 -31.65
N GLY A 16 -21.20 1.05 -31.40
CA GLY A 16 -22.02 2.24 -31.11
C GLY A 16 -21.20 3.44 -30.60
N GLY A 17 -21.40 4.64 -31.16
CA GLY A 17 -20.46 5.78 -31.06
C GLY A 17 -20.73 6.86 -30.01
N ARG A 18 -19.67 7.67 -29.79
CA ARG A 18 -19.53 9.04 -29.22
C ARG A 18 -20.05 9.31 -27.79
N ARG A 19 -19.11 9.65 -26.89
CA ARG A 19 -18.83 11.02 -26.37
C ARG A 19 -17.69 10.94 -25.33
N GLY A 20 -16.83 11.96 -25.28
CA GLY A 20 -15.73 12.04 -24.32
C GLY A 20 -16.21 12.10 -22.87
N GLY A 21 -15.56 11.31 -22.01
CA GLY A 21 -15.73 11.27 -20.56
C GLY A 21 -14.55 10.51 -19.97
N GLY A 22 -13.91 11.08 -18.96
CA GLY A 22 -12.71 10.53 -18.33
C GLY A 22 -12.96 9.19 -17.64
N GLN A 23 -11.89 8.38 -17.66
CA GLN A 23 -11.55 7.27 -16.76
C GLN A 23 -12.68 6.35 -16.27
N GLN A 24 -12.66 5.10 -16.75
CA GLN A 24 -13.02 3.96 -15.91
C GLN A 24 -12.10 2.79 -16.26
N LEU A 25 -10.96 2.73 -15.58
CA LEU A 25 -10.09 1.54 -15.62
C LEU A 25 -10.66 0.52 -14.62
N SER A 26 -11.35 -0.48 -15.15
CA SER A 26 -11.81 -1.66 -14.41
C SER A 26 -10.60 -2.46 -13.94
N LEU A 27 -10.42 -2.63 -12.63
CA LEU A 27 -9.46 -3.62 -12.12
C LEU A 27 -9.86 -4.11 -10.73
N LEU A 28 -9.96 -5.44 -10.64
CA LEU A 28 -10.27 -6.29 -9.49
C LEU A 28 -11.77 -6.60 -9.38
N GLY A 29 -12.14 -7.85 -9.63
CA GLY A 29 -13.49 -8.39 -9.52
C GLY A 29 -14.05 -8.30 -8.09
N TYR A 30 -14.40 -7.09 -7.70
CA TYR A 30 -15.07 -6.71 -6.47
C TYR A 30 -16.49 -6.27 -6.84
N ASN A 31 -17.49 -6.82 -6.14
CA ASN A 31 -18.88 -6.41 -6.31
C ASN A 31 -19.12 -5.09 -5.52
N PRO A 32 -19.46 -3.98 -6.21
CA PRO A 32 -19.61 -2.65 -5.60
C PRO A 32 -20.86 -2.47 -4.73
N ASP A 33 -21.78 -3.43 -4.67
CA ASP A 33 -23.12 -3.26 -4.09
C ASP A 33 -23.19 -3.20 -2.55
N ASN A 34 -22.13 -2.84 -1.80
CA ASN A 34 -22.34 -2.55 -0.36
C ASN A 34 -21.39 -1.60 0.36
N VAL A 35 -20.32 -1.08 -0.28
CA VAL A 35 -19.55 0.03 0.29
C VAL A 35 -18.90 0.84 -0.84
N SER A 36 -19.46 2.00 -1.15
CA SER A 36 -18.72 3.03 -1.91
C SER A 36 -17.76 3.71 -0.95
N LEU A 37 -16.46 3.41 -1.04
CA LEU A 37 -15.49 4.20 -0.29
C LEU A 37 -15.39 5.61 -0.92
N PRO A 38 -15.21 6.66 -0.10
CA PRO A 38 -15.06 8.01 -0.62
C PRO A 38 -13.79 8.09 -1.49
N PRO A 39 -13.82 8.85 -2.60
CA PRO A 39 -12.64 9.08 -3.41
C PRO A 39 -11.55 9.68 -2.52
N ARG A 40 -10.30 9.27 -2.74
CA ARG A 40 -9.16 9.84 -2.02
C ARG A 40 -8.44 10.84 -2.90
N LYS A 41 -7.73 11.76 -2.25
CA LYS A 41 -6.81 12.65 -2.94
C LYS A 41 -5.73 11.86 -3.67
N GLU A 42 -5.72 11.95 -5.00
CA GLU A 42 -4.77 11.24 -5.87
C GLU A 42 -3.35 11.78 -5.78
N GLU A 43 -3.19 13.06 -5.41
CA GLU A 43 -1.88 13.71 -5.38
C GLU A 43 -1.52 14.32 -4.02
N LEU A 44 -0.94 13.51 -3.14
CA LEU A 44 -0.50 13.92 -1.82
C LEU A 44 0.89 14.59 -1.83
N SER A 45 1.04 15.71 -1.12
CA SER A 45 2.32 16.40 -0.92
C SER A 45 2.93 16.14 0.46
N LEU A 46 4.25 16.33 0.59
CA LEU A 46 4.93 16.25 1.88
C LEU A 46 4.45 17.29 2.91
N ALA A 47 4.06 18.48 2.46
CA ALA A 47 3.54 19.52 3.34
C ALA A 47 2.20 19.10 3.97
N GLU A 48 1.34 18.46 3.18
CA GLU A 48 0.05 17.93 3.66
C GLU A 48 0.26 16.78 4.65
N ILE A 49 1.18 15.85 4.35
CA ILE A 49 1.56 14.77 5.29
C ILE A 49 2.12 15.34 6.60
N ALA A 50 2.91 16.42 6.53
CA ALA A 50 3.46 17.08 7.71
C ALA A 50 2.38 17.75 8.55
N ALA A 51 1.31 18.26 7.92
CA ALA A 51 0.19 18.94 8.57
C ALA A 51 -0.84 17.98 9.21
N LEU A 52 -0.76 16.67 8.92
CA LEU A 52 -1.70 15.70 9.49
C LEU A 52 -1.64 15.65 11.03
N PRO A 53 -2.79 15.48 11.70
CA PRO A 53 -2.85 15.38 13.15
C PRO A 53 -2.00 14.21 13.65
N ARG A 54 -1.32 14.40 14.78
CA ARG A 54 -0.45 13.41 15.43
C ARG A 54 -1.02 13.05 16.80
N GLY A 55 -0.80 11.81 17.23
CA GLY A 55 -1.15 11.35 18.58
C GLY A 55 -2.63 11.07 18.82
N VAL A 56 -3.46 11.07 17.77
CA VAL A 56 -4.87 10.66 17.83
C VAL A 56 -5.04 9.45 16.92
N GLU A 57 -5.68 8.41 17.43
CA GLU A 57 -6.07 7.24 16.63
C GLU A 57 -7.09 7.66 15.57
N PRO A 58 -6.82 7.43 14.27
CA PRO A 58 -7.76 7.79 13.22
C PRO A 58 -8.99 6.88 13.27
N SER A 59 -10.18 7.44 13.01
CA SER A 59 -11.36 6.60 12.81
C SER A 59 -11.22 5.80 11.51
N THR A 60 -11.49 4.49 11.58
CA THR A 60 -11.71 3.63 10.41
C THR A 60 -13.19 3.39 10.15
N ASP A 61 -14.07 3.89 11.03
CA ASP A 61 -15.53 3.83 10.84
C ASP A 61 -15.96 4.94 9.87
N LEU A 62 -16.43 4.53 8.70
CA LEU A 62 -16.89 5.43 7.64
C LEU A 62 -18.05 6.32 8.11
N ARG A 63 -18.95 5.81 8.96
CA ARG A 63 -20.08 6.63 9.47
C ARG A 63 -19.62 7.72 10.41
N ALA A 64 -18.62 7.41 11.24
CA ALA A 64 -18.02 8.40 12.11
C ALA A 64 -17.26 9.47 11.31
N LEU A 65 -16.59 9.07 10.22
CA LEU A 65 -15.92 10.01 9.31
C LEU A 65 -16.92 10.92 8.57
N ASP A 66 -18.06 10.39 8.12
CA ASP A 66 -19.10 11.16 7.42
C ASP A 66 -19.78 12.22 8.31
N ALA A 67 -19.67 12.08 9.64
CA ALA A 67 -20.20 13.05 10.60
C ALA A 67 -19.23 14.21 10.87
N LEU A 68 -17.99 14.15 10.39
CA LEU A 68 -16.97 15.19 10.58
C LEU A 68 -17.02 16.24 9.47
N PRO A 69 -16.52 17.46 9.71
CA PRO A 69 -16.17 18.38 8.64
C PRO A 69 -15.23 17.72 7.61
N GLU A 70 -15.45 17.95 6.31
CA GLU A 70 -14.73 17.24 5.24
C GLU A 70 -13.21 17.32 5.37
N GLU A 71 -12.66 18.48 5.76
CA GLU A 71 -11.22 18.64 5.99
C GLU A 71 -10.69 17.71 7.10
N GLN A 72 -11.46 17.54 8.18
CA GLN A 72 -11.11 16.64 9.28
C GLN A 72 -11.28 15.17 8.89
N ALA A 73 -12.35 14.85 8.14
CA ALA A 73 -12.58 13.51 7.60
C ALA A 73 -11.43 13.11 6.65
N GLU A 74 -11.02 14.01 5.76
CA GLU A 74 -9.92 13.78 4.83
C GLU A 74 -8.58 13.62 5.54
N ALA A 75 -8.31 14.44 6.56
CA ALA A 75 -7.10 14.27 7.38
C ALA A 75 -7.06 12.88 8.04
N GLN A 76 -8.17 12.40 8.60
CA GLN A 76 -8.23 11.05 9.19
C GLN A 76 -8.08 9.95 8.13
N ARG A 77 -8.76 10.09 6.99
CA ARG A 77 -8.64 9.21 5.83
C ARG A 77 -7.18 9.07 5.39
N LEU A 78 -6.43 10.17 5.29
CA LEU A 78 -5.01 10.16 4.93
C LEU A 78 -4.15 9.48 6.00
N VAL A 79 -4.43 9.68 7.29
CA VAL A 79 -3.74 8.95 8.36
C VAL A 79 -4.00 7.44 8.25
N VAL A 80 -5.24 7.03 7.96
CA VAL A 80 -5.56 5.61 7.71
C VAL A 80 -4.74 5.07 6.53
N ASP A 81 -4.67 5.80 5.42
CA ASP A 81 -3.91 5.35 4.24
C ASP A 81 -2.41 5.21 4.54
N LEU A 82 -1.82 6.14 5.29
CA LEU A 82 -0.41 6.07 5.72
C LEU A 82 -0.11 4.85 6.60
N LEU A 83 -1.10 4.39 7.39
CA LEU A 83 -0.94 3.26 8.30
C LEU A 83 -1.27 1.91 7.65
N TRP A 84 -2.26 1.88 6.75
CA TRP A 84 -2.94 0.65 6.34
C TRP A 84 -2.96 0.37 4.83
N ALA A 85 -2.50 1.29 3.98
CA ALA A 85 -2.50 1.06 2.54
C ALA A 85 -1.36 0.11 2.11
N ASP A 86 -1.60 -0.73 1.10
CA ASP A 86 -0.63 -1.73 0.63
C ASP A 86 -0.33 -1.67 -0.88
N PRO A 87 0.94 -1.89 -1.28
CA PRO A 87 1.32 -1.94 -2.69
C PRO A 87 0.81 -3.22 -3.37
N ARG A 88 0.39 -3.12 -4.64
CA ARG A 88 -0.02 -4.25 -5.48
C ARG A 88 0.52 -4.08 -6.90
N GLY A 89 0.82 -5.18 -7.59
CA GLY A 89 1.41 -5.13 -8.93
C GLY A 89 0.52 -4.59 -10.05
N LYS A 90 -0.76 -4.34 -9.78
CA LYS A 90 -1.74 -3.79 -10.74
C LYS A 90 -1.81 -2.28 -10.60
N THR A 91 -1.94 -1.56 -11.71
CA THR A 91 -2.07 -0.10 -11.72
C THR A 91 -3.36 0.37 -11.06
N GLY A 92 -3.35 1.61 -10.57
CA GLY A 92 -4.49 2.29 -9.98
C GLY A 92 -4.49 2.29 -8.46
N TYR A 93 -5.52 2.91 -7.91
CA TYR A 93 -5.74 3.06 -6.48
C TYR A 93 -7.17 2.66 -6.14
N GLY A 94 -7.37 1.87 -5.10
CA GLY A 94 -8.71 1.38 -4.80
C GLY A 94 -8.84 0.60 -3.49
N PRO A 95 -10.08 0.21 -3.13
CA PRO A 95 -10.34 -0.53 -1.91
C PRO A 95 -9.55 -1.84 -1.84
N SER A 96 -9.00 -2.13 -0.66
CA SER A 96 -8.44 -3.44 -0.34
C SER A 96 -9.55 -4.45 -0.08
N PHE A 97 -9.25 -5.75 -0.13
CA PHE A 97 -10.11 -6.80 0.43
C PHE A 97 -10.39 -6.59 1.93
N ARG A 98 -9.56 -5.78 2.61
CA ARG A 98 -9.75 -5.28 3.97
C ARG A 98 -10.58 -3.99 4.03
N VAL A 99 -11.49 -3.76 3.08
CA VAL A 99 -12.34 -2.55 2.93
C VAL A 99 -13.03 -2.13 4.23
N ARG A 100 -13.45 -3.08 5.08
CA ARG A 100 -14.08 -2.79 6.39
C ARG A 100 -13.16 -2.08 7.39
N LYS A 101 -11.85 -2.02 7.12
CA LYS A 101 -10.86 -1.26 7.90
C LYS A 101 -10.48 0.06 7.24
N GLY A 102 -11.18 0.47 6.19
CA GLY A 102 -10.82 1.63 5.39
C GLY A 102 -9.51 1.47 4.60
N CYS A 103 -9.00 0.24 4.48
CA CYS A 103 -7.74 -0.06 3.80
C CYS A 103 -7.87 0.12 2.29
N TYR A 104 -6.87 0.76 1.70
CA TYR A 104 -6.69 0.88 0.27
C TYR A 104 -5.49 0.06 -0.22
N ILE A 105 -5.43 -0.16 -1.52
CA ILE A 105 -4.26 -0.68 -2.23
C ILE A 105 -3.86 0.30 -3.31
N PHE A 106 -2.57 0.35 -3.60
CA PHE A 106 -2.01 1.27 -4.60
C PHE A 106 -1.06 0.54 -5.56
N GLY A 107 -1.12 0.92 -6.82
CA GLY A 107 -0.30 0.40 -7.89
C GLY A 107 1.06 1.11 -8.03
N PRO A 108 1.92 0.58 -8.92
CA PRO A 108 3.22 1.18 -9.20
C PRO A 108 3.11 2.60 -9.76
N ASP A 109 2.08 2.90 -10.55
CA ASP A 109 1.74 4.22 -11.09
C ASP A 109 1.50 5.25 -9.99
N VAL A 110 0.74 4.89 -8.96
CA VAL A 110 0.45 5.76 -7.80
C VAL A 110 1.74 6.09 -7.05
N SER A 111 2.55 5.07 -6.77
CA SER A 111 3.83 5.28 -6.07
C SER A 111 4.83 6.11 -6.90
N ALA A 112 4.88 5.91 -8.21
CA ALA A 112 5.75 6.67 -9.10
C ALA A 112 5.32 8.13 -9.19
N ALA A 113 4.01 8.40 -9.28
CA ALA A 113 3.46 9.75 -9.30
C ALA A 113 3.77 10.50 -7.98
N PHE A 114 3.55 9.85 -6.83
CA PHE A 114 3.85 10.43 -5.52
C PHE A 114 5.34 10.77 -5.37
N LEU A 115 6.24 9.84 -5.73
CA LEU A 115 7.68 10.05 -5.64
C LEU A 115 8.13 11.21 -6.55
N LYS A 116 7.66 11.23 -7.80
CA LYS A 116 7.97 12.28 -8.77
C LYS A 116 7.51 13.66 -8.29
N LYS A 117 6.26 13.78 -7.82
CA LYS A 117 5.68 15.04 -7.32
C LYS A 117 6.51 15.63 -6.18
N ASN A 118 7.01 14.77 -5.29
CA ASN A 118 7.69 15.18 -4.07
C ASN A 118 9.23 15.19 -4.18
N GLY A 119 9.79 14.96 -5.38
CA GLY A 119 11.25 14.93 -5.57
C GLY A 119 11.93 13.79 -4.80
N LEU A 120 11.21 12.70 -4.55
CA LEU A 120 11.68 11.54 -3.80
C LEU A 120 12.14 10.43 -4.75
N ARG A 121 13.07 9.58 -4.28
CA ARG A 121 13.60 8.44 -5.05
C ARG A 121 13.12 7.08 -4.55
N LEU A 122 12.69 7.01 -3.29
CA LEU A 122 12.45 5.76 -2.60
C LEU A 122 11.33 5.93 -1.57
N LEU A 123 10.40 4.98 -1.53
CA LEU A 123 9.45 4.80 -0.45
C LEU A 123 9.80 3.52 0.30
N VAL A 124 10.13 3.64 1.59
CA VAL A 124 10.36 2.50 2.48
C VAL A 124 9.15 2.36 3.40
N ARG A 125 8.58 1.16 3.46
CA ARG A 125 7.41 0.85 4.29
C ARG A 125 7.53 -0.53 4.95
N SER A 126 6.57 -0.87 5.80
CA SER A 126 6.49 -2.19 6.46
C SER A 126 5.11 -2.83 6.31
N HIS A 127 4.41 -3.14 7.41
CA HIS A 127 3.05 -3.69 7.49
C HIS A 127 2.83 -5.13 6.97
N GLU A 128 3.41 -5.50 5.82
CA GLU A 128 3.22 -6.83 5.24
C GLU A 128 4.42 -7.74 5.51
N VAL A 129 4.14 -8.97 5.96
CA VAL A 129 5.16 -10.00 6.18
C VAL A 129 5.76 -10.39 4.83
N LYS A 130 7.10 -10.44 4.75
CA LYS A 130 7.85 -10.88 3.57
C LYS A 130 8.73 -12.07 3.91
N ALA A 131 8.76 -13.09 3.07
CA ALA A 131 9.49 -14.33 3.33
C ALA A 131 10.98 -14.09 3.63
N ALA A 132 11.63 -13.20 2.87
CA ALA A 132 13.03 -12.81 3.07
C ALA A 132 13.21 -11.66 4.09
N GLY A 133 12.15 -11.23 4.77
CA GLY A 133 12.13 -10.05 5.62
C GLY A 133 12.06 -8.73 4.85
N TYR A 134 12.25 -8.74 3.53
CA TYR A 134 12.02 -7.57 2.69
C TYR A 134 11.60 -7.97 1.27
N GLU A 135 11.07 -7.01 0.50
CA GLU A 135 10.75 -7.16 -0.92
C GLU A 135 10.72 -5.78 -1.60
N TRP A 136 11.22 -5.70 -2.84
CA TRP A 136 10.91 -4.59 -3.74
C TRP A 136 9.53 -4.80 -4.33
N THR A 137 8.52 -4.17 -3.72
CA THR A 137 7.12 -4.37 -4.10
C THR A 137 6.77 -3.61 -5.38
N HIS A 138 7.37 -2.44 -5.59
CA HIS A 138 7.42 -1.71 -6.87
C HIS A 138 8.88 -1.27 -7.14
N PRO A 139 9.24 -0.77 -8.34
CA PRO A 139 10.62 -0.38 -8.66
C PRO A 139 11.30 0.59 -7.67
N ALA A 140 10.52 1.42 -6.99
CA ALA A 140 11.00 2.40 -6.00
C ALA A 140 10.30 2.26 -4.62
N VAL A 141 9.67 1.11 -4.36
CA VAL A 141 8.98 0.85 -3.08
C VAL A 141 9.57 -0.41 -2.44
N ILE A 142 10.09 -0.25 -1.22
CA ILE A 142 10.62 -1.34 -0.40
C ILE A 142 9.63 -1.63 0.71
N THR A 143 9.22 -2.89 0.84
CA THR A 143 8.59 -3.40 2.05
C THR A 143 9.65 -4.10 2.90
N VAL A 144 9.85 -3.68 4.14
CA VAL A 144 10.75 -4.30 5.13
C VAL A 144 9.96 -4.75 6.36
N PHE A 145 10.27 -5.93 6.87
CA PHE A 145 9.60 -6.55 7.99
C PHE A 145 10.61 -7.18 8.96
N SER A 146 10.54 -6.80 10.23
CA SER A 146 11.60 -7.06 11.22
C SER A 146 11.21 -8.08 12.30
N ALA A 147 10.04 -8.74 12.18
CA ALA A 147 9.65 -9.83 13.08
C ALA A 147 9.85 -11.19 12.38
N PRO A 148 10.99 -11.88 12.59
CA PRO A 148 11.22 -13.21 12.02
C PRO A 148 10.27 -14.24 12.64
N ASN A 149 9.95 -15.29 11.88
CA ASN A 149 8.97 -16.31 12.24
C ASN A 149 7.68 -15.73 12.84
N TYR A 150 7.09 -14.77 12.12
CA TYR A 150 5.91 -14.04 12.57
C TYR A 150 4.80 -15.00 13.04
N LEU A 151 4.24 -14.70 14.22
CA LEU A 151 3.23 -15.51 14.91
C LEU A 151 3.63 -16.98 15.12
N GLY A 152 4.93 -17.29 15.11
CA GLY A 152 5.46 -18.64 15.36
C GLY A 152 5.36 -19.64 14.20
N HIS A 153 4.72 -19.27 13.08
CA HIS A 153 4.45 -20.21 11.97
C HIS A 153 4.75 -19.68 10.57
N ALA A 154 4.95 -18.36 10.40
CA ALA A 154 5.18 -17.80 9.07
C ALA A 154 6.54 -18.18 8.46
N ARG A 155 7.51 -18.62 9.29
CA ARG A 155 8.88 -19.03 8.88
C ARG A 155 9.62 -17.98 8.03
N ASN A 156 9.21 -16.72 8.10
CA ASN A 156 9.87 -15.62 7.42
C ASN A 156 11.15 -15.19 8.15
N LYS A 157 12.09 -14.61 7.40
CA LYS A 157 13.20 -13.84 7.98
C LYS A 157 12.71 -12.47 8.45
N GLY A 158 13.47 -11.87 9.35
CA GLY A 158 13.44 -10.44 9.65
C GLY A 158 14.48 -9.72 8.80
N ALA A 159 14.28 -8.44 8.53
CA ALA A 159 15.27 -7.61 7.87
C ALA A 159 15.35 -6.19 8.46
N VAL A 160 16.50 -5.57 8.26
CA VAL A 160 16.76 -4.14 8.45
C VAL A 160 17.24 -3.57 7.11
N VAL A 161 16.71 -2.41 6.72
CA VAL A 161 17.24 -1.63 5.59
C VAL A 161 18.28 -0.62 6.09
N ARG A 162 19.46 -0.63 5.48
CA ARG A 162 20.51 0.35 5.72
C ARG A 162 20.68 1.23 4.49
N LEU A 163 20.40 2.52 4.65
CA LEU A 163 20.59 3.53 3.61
C LEU A 163 22.00 4.11 3.74
N SER A 164 22.83 3.92 2.70
CA SER A 164 24.20 4.45 2.67
C SER A 164 24.36 5.39 1.48
N ARG A 165 25.17 6.43 1.62
CA ARG A 165 25.44 7.34 0.51
C ARG A 165 26.39 6.68 -0.49
N SER A 166 25.94 6.57 -1.73
CA SER A 166 26.74 6.10 -2.86
C SER A 166 27.84 7.09 -3.18
N ALA A 167 29.07 6.60 -3.36
CA ALA A 167 30.19 7.42 -3.79
C ALA A 167 30.04 7.86 -5.26
N GLU A 168 29.38 7.04 -6.09
CA GLU A 168 29.19 7.29 -7.52
C GLU A 168 28.01 8.22 -7.79
N SER A 169 26.83 7.86 -7.26
CA SER A 169 25.60 8.60 -7.54
C SER A 169 25.37 9.77 -6.56
N GLY A 170 26.08 9.78 -5.42
CA GLY A 170 25.84 10.73 -4.33
C GLY A 170 24.50 10.55 -3.61
N HIS A 171 23.64 9.62 -4.06
CA HIS A 171 22.32 9.33 -3.50
C HIS A 171 22.38 8.29 -2.39
N LEU A 172 21.30 8.19 -1.61
CA LEU A 172 21.12 7.08 -0.66
C LEU A 172 20.74 5.81 -1.43
N GLU A 173 21.50 4.74 -1.20
CA GLU A 173 21.26 3.41 -1.76
C GLU A 173 20.92 2.42 -0.62
N PRO A 174 19.87 1.62 -0.78
CA PRO A 174 19.47 0.63 0.20
C PRO A 174 20.32 -0.63 0.12
N SER A 175 20.73 -1.12 1.29
CA SER A 175 21.27 -2.47 1.50
C SER A 175 20.46 -3.17 2.59
N PHE A 176 20.41 -4.50 2.58
CA PHE A 176 19.56 -5.27 3.49
C PHE A 176 20.40 -6.19 4.37
N ILE A 177 20.10 -6.19 5.66
CA ILE A 177 20.62 -7.16 6.62
C ILE A 177 19.46 -8.03 7.06
N THR A 178 19.51 -9.33 6.76
CA THR A 178 18.46 -10.29 7.13
C THR A 178 18.89 -11.16 8.29
N TYR A 179 17.94 -11.55 9.14
CA TYR A 179 18.17 -12.41 10.30
C TYR A 179 17.00 -13.37 10.52
N GLU A 180 17.26 -14.45 11.25
CA GLU A 180 16.27 -15.49 11.55
C GLU A 180 15.80 -15.40 13.00
N ALA A 181 14.71 -16.08 13.31
CA ALA A 181 14.23 -16.15 14.69
C ALA A 181 15.17 -17.04 15.51
N THR A 182 15.47 -16.60 16.73
CA THR A 182 16.12 -17.41 17.77
C THR A 182 15.08 -17.92 18.76
N GLU A 183 15.44 -18.90 19.60
CA GLU A 183 14.58 -19.41 20.67
C GLU A 183 14.03 -18.30 21.57
N ALA A 184 14.83 -17.26 21.85
CA ALA A 184 14.40 -16.10 22.67
C ALA A 184 13.35 -15.21 21.97
N THR A 185 13.32 -15.18 20.64
CA THR A 185 12.36 -14.36 19.85
C THR A 185 11.09 -15.13 19.45
N ALA A 186 11.09 -16.46 19.57
CA ALA A 186 9.96 -17.31 19.18
C ALA A 186 8.72 -17.12 20.08
N TYR A 187 8.88 -16.58 21.29
CA TYR A 187 7.82 -16.48 22.30
C TYR A 187 7.16 -15.10 22.45
N ILE A 188 7.64 -14.07 21.73
CA ILE A 188 7.11 -12.69 21.88
C ILE A 188 5.77 -12.50 21.12
N ALA A 189 5.33 -13.48 20.34
CA ALA A 189 4.15 -13.38 19.47
C ALA A 189 2.97 -14.28 19.87
N ALA A 190 2.79 -14.55 21.18
CA ALA A 190 1.64 -15.27 21.73
C ALA A 190 0.69 -14.34 22.49
#